data_AF-A0A7T1HMV1-F1
#
_entry.id   AF-A0A7T1HMV1-F1
#
_cell.length_a   1.000
_cell.length_b   1.000
_cell.length_c   1.000
_cell.angle_alpha   90.00
_cell.angle_beta   90.00
_cell.angle_gamma   90.00
#
_symmetry.space_group_name_H-M   'P 1'
#
loop_
_entity.id
_entity.type
_entity.pdbx_description
1 polymer ?
#
loop_
_entity_poly.entity_id
_entity_poly.type
_entity_poly.pdbx_seq_one_letter_code
_entity_poly.pdbx_strand_id
1 'polypeptide(L)'
;MPSIPQAHRGNPLIDAETTLVGVIAHGALRPAPKKFVSGEVVRLSTKLDAAARFTLVASHSSHTAAVTVDLQLAPLLIDGGTGTFVSAVKVSLPAEGGRVEAYLNGRDISIAAADQTRVQWPCICFAKAVVTPSTPADLHVGLTATIPA
;
A
#
# COMPACT_ATOMS: atom_id res chain seq x y z
N MET A 1 -28.25 36.11 2.37
CA MET A 1 -26.90 35.51 2.32
C MET A 1 -27.06 34.10 1.78
N PRO A 2 -26.56 33.78 0.57
CA PRO A 2 -26.70 32.42 0.06
C PRO A 2 -25.64 31.55 0.76
N SER A 3 -26.13 30.54 1.48
CA SER A 3 -25.34 29.45 2.04
C SER A 3 -24.60 28.77 0.89
N ILE A 4 -23.27 28.82 0.92
CA ILE A 4 -22.42 28.04 0.02
C ILE A 4 -22.81 26.58 0.24
N PRO A 5 -23.23 25.83 -0.80
CA PRO A 5 -23.37 24.39 -0.66
C PRO A 5 -21.99 23.87 -0.30
N GLN A 6 -21.85 23.40 0.94
CA GLN A 6 -20.67 22.71 1.40
C GLN A 6 -20.52 21.52 0.46
N ALA A 7 -19.63 21.65 -0.53
CA ALA A 7 -19.27 20.55 -1.40
C ALA A 7 -18.93 19.41 -0.44
N HIS A 8 -19.78 18.38 -0.41
CA HIS A 8 -19.35 17.09 0.07
C HIS A 8 -18.09 16.82 -0.74
N ARG A 9 -16.93 17.02 -0.10
CA ARG A 9 -15.69 16.39 -0.54
C ARG A 9 -15.96 14.91 -0.33
N GLY A 10 -16.70 14.33 -1.26
CA GLY A 10 -16.81 12.90 -1.42
C GLY A 10 -15.39 12.39 -1.34
N ASN A 11 -15.16 11.51 -0.37
CA ASN A 11 -13.87 10.90 -0.14
C ASN A 11 -13.47 10.22 -1.46
N PRO A 12 -12.49 10.72 -2.23
CA PRO A 12 -12.11 10.07 -3.46
C PRO A 12 -11.21 8.91 -3.08
N LEU A 13 -11.84 7.80 -2.72
CA LEU A 13 -11.21 6.49 -2.60
C LEU A 13 -11.72 5.57 -3.70
N ILE A 14 -11.77 6.14 -4.92
CA ILE A 14 -11.87 5.39 -6.17
C ILE A 14 -10.72 5.75 -7.14
N ASP A 15 -9.78 6.65 -6.81
CA ASP A 15 -8.73 7.07 -7.75
C ASP A 15 -7.30 7.02 -7.18
N ALA A 16 -6.40 6.42 -7.97
CA ALA A 16 -4.96 6.22 -7.83
C ALA A 16 -4.47 5.05 -6.94
N GLU A 17 -3.93 4.03 -7.61
CA GLU A 17 -3.05 3.02 -7.04
C GLU A 17 -1.92 3.67 -6.22
N THR A 18 -1.77 3.26 -4.96
CA THR A 18 -0.67 3.73 -4.11
C THR A 18 0.57 2.93 -4.42
N THR A 19 1.51 3.53 -5.14
CA THR A 19 2.82 2.91 -5.43
C THR A 19 3.65 2.74 -4.15
N LEU A 20 4.06 1.51 -3.89
CA LEU A 20 5.00 1.13 -2.83
C LEU A 20 6.43 0.93 -3.35
N VAL A 21 6.60 0.50 -4.60
CA VAL A 21 7.90 0.41 -5.29
C VAL A 21 7.69 0.82 -6.74
N GLY A 22 8.60 1.62 -7.29
CA GLY A 22 8.54 2.10 -8.66
C GLY A 22 8.48 3.63 -8.74
N VAL A 23 8.20 4.16 -9.92
CA VAL A 23 8.19 5.60 -10.20
C VAL A 23 6.75 6.10 -10.29
N ILE A 24 6.40 7.06 -9.45
CA ILE A 24 5.19 7.87 -9.61
C ILE A 24 5.53 9.01 -10.56
N ALA A 25 4.85 9.05 -11.70
CA ALA A 25 5.03 10.09 -12.72
C ALA A 25 4.68 11.50 -12.21
N HIS A 26 5.18 12.52 -12.91
CA HIS A 26 4.82 13.92 -12.71
C HIS A 26 3.34 14.15 -13.07
N GLY A 27 2.66 15.04 -12.35
CA GLY A 27 1.25 15.39 -12.64
C GLY A 27 0.77 16.60 -11.87
N ALA A 28 -0.51 16.97 -12.05
CA ALA A 28 -1.09 18.20 -11.49
C ALA A 28 -0.97 18.34 -9.96
N LEU A 29 -0.90 17.21 -9.24
CA LEU A 29 -0.74 17.16 -7.78
C LEU A 29 0.70 16.88 -7.33
N ARG A 30 1.62 16.61 -8.26
CA ARG A 30 3.01 16.25 -7.94
C ARG A 30 4.00 16.91 -8.92
N PRO A 31 4.71 17.97 -8.48
CA PRO A 31 5.58 18.75 -9.36
C PRO A 31 6.88 18.03 -9.77
N ALA A 32 7.24 16.90 -9.15
CA ALA A 32 8.40 16.10 -9.55
C ALA A 32 8.11 14.59 -9.40
N PRO A 33 8.61 13.74 -10.30
CA PRO A 33 8.47 12.29 -10.16
C PRO A 33 9.08 11.83 -8.84
N LYS A 34 8.41 10.91 -8.16
CA LYS A 34 8.93 10.29 -6.93
C LYS A 34 9.17 8.80 -7.18
N LYS A 35 10.39 8.33 -6.91
CA LYS A 35 10.71 6.90 -6.90
C LYS A 35 10.64 6.36 -5.48
N PHE A 36 9.90 5.26 -5.30
CA PHE A 36 9.91 4.47 -4.08
C PHE A 36 10.77 3.22 -4.28
N VAL A 37 11.57 2.88 -3.28
CA VAL A 37 12.44 1.70 -3.30
C VAL A 37 11.92 0.61 -2.37
N SER A 38 12.38 -0.63 -2.58
CA SER A 38 12.08 -1.76 -1.70
C SER A 38 12.34 -1.41 -0.23
N GLY A 39 11.35 -1.67 0.62
CA GLY A 39 11.39 -1.39 2.06
C GLY A 39 11.08 0.06 2.46
N GLU A 40 10.90 0.99 1.53
CA GLU A 40 10.48 2.37 1.86
C GLU A 40 9.07 2.37 2.47
N VAL A 41 8.92 3.06 3.60
CA VAL A 41 7.65 3.15 4.32
C VAL A 41 6.77 4.23 3.69
N VAL A 42 5.54 3.84 3.34
CA VAL A 42 4.50 4.71 2.79
C VAL A 42 3.38 4.83 3.81
N ARG A 43 3.02 6.07 4.14
CA ARG A 43 1.82 6.36 4.92
C ARG A 43 0.63 6.46 3.97
N LEU A 44 -0.34 5.60 4.18
CA LEU A 44 -1.60 5.54 3.44
C LEU A 44 -2.56 6.60 3.99
N SER A 45 -3.28 7.25 3.09
CA SER A 45 -4.40 8.15 3.44
C SER A 45 -5.58 7.37 4.04
N THR A 46 -5.73 6.12 3.63
CA THR A 46 -6.80 5.21 4.04
C THR A 46 -6.28 4.15 4.97
N LYS A 47 -7.08 3.85 5.98
CA LYS A 47 -6.80 2.76 6.89
C LYS A 47 -7.29 1.44 6.29
N LEU A 48 -6.38 0.52 5.99
CA LEU A 48 -6.68 -0.69 5.21
C LEU A 48 -7.57 -1.68 5.95
N ASP A 49 -7.49 -1.69 7.28
CA ASP A 49 -8.35 -2.49 8.16
C ASP A 49 -9.81 -2.02 8.19
N ALA A 50 -10.10 -0.83 7.66
CA ALA A 50 -11.46 -0.39 7.37
C ALA A 50 -11.96 -0.82 5.97
N ALA A 51 -11.07 -1.21 5.06
CA ALA A 51 -11.43 -1.58 3.69
C ALA A 51 -11.95 -3.03 3.64
N ALA A 52 -13.05 -3.26 2.92
CA ALA A 52 -13.55 -4.61 2.74
C ALA A 52 -12.62 -5.46 1.88
N ARG A 53 -11.96 -4.85 0.89
CA ARG A 53 -10.98 -5.52 0.04
C ARG A 53 -9.94 -4.53 -0.46
N PHE A 54 -8.72 -5.00 -0.60
CA PHE A 54 -7.68 -4.31 -1.36
C PHE A 54 -6.84 -5.33 -2.12
N THR A 55 -6.13 -4.84 -3.13
CA THR A 55 -5.32 -5.65 -4.04
C THR A 55 -3.90 -5.13 -4.01
N LEU A 56 -2.96 -6.03 -3.79
CA LEU A 56 -1.56 -5.82 -4.11
C LEU A 56 -1.36 -6.19 -5.57
N VAL A 57 -0.85 -5.26 -6.36
CA VAL A 57 -0.44 -5.49 -7.74
C VAL A 57 1.07 -5.38 -7.80
N ALA A 58 1.72 -6.36 -8.41
CA ALA A 58 3.15 -6.32 -8.70
C ALA A 58 3.39 -6.68 -10.17
N SER A 59 4.33 -6.00 -10.82
CA SER A 59 4.68 -6.28 -12.21
C SER A 59 6.08 -5.80 -12.59
N HIS A 60 6.77 -6.55 -13.44
CA HIS A 60 7.99 -6.14 -14.13
C HIS A 60 8.04 -6.79 -15.52
N SER A 61 8.80 -6.22 -16.45
CA SER A 61 8.91 -6.76 -17.81
C SER A 61 9.75 -8.04 -17.88
N SER A 62 10.84 -8.10 -17.11
CA SER A 62 11.71 -9.28 -16.97
C SER A 62 12.74 -9.03 -15.85
N HIS A 63 13.39 -10.08 -15.38
CA HIS A 63 14.54 -10.00 -14.48
C HIS A 63 15.42 -11.24 -14.63
N THR A 64 16.62 -11.22 -14.07
CA THR A 64 17.56 -12.35 -14.09
C THR A 64 17.12 -13.52 -13.23
N ALA A 65 16.21 -13.30 -12.28
CA ALA A 65 15.66 -14.32 -11.39
C ALA A 65 14.22 -13.99 -11.00
N ALA A 66 13.49 -15.00 -10.53
CA ALA A 66 12.18 -14.80 -9.92
C ALA A 66 12.30 -13.88 -8.69
N VAL A 67 11.27 -13.07 -8.48
CA VAL A 67 11.22 -12.05 -7.43
C VAL A 67 10.05 -12.33 -6.50
N THR A 68 10.29 -12.27 -5.20
CA THR A 68 9.23 -12.28 -4.20
C THR A 68 9.04 -10.89 -3.63
N VAL A 69 7.79 -10.43 -3.64
CA VAL A 69 7.34 -9.18 -3.02
C VAL A 69 6.58 -9.55 -1.74
N ASP A 70 7.10 -9.10 -0.60
CA ASP A 70 6.48 -9.20 0.71
C ASP A 70 5.83 -7.87 1.09
N LEU A 71 4.51 -7.83 1.09
CA LEU A 71 3.77 -6.68 1.59
C LEU A 71 3.74 -6.73 3.11
N GLN A 72 4.33 -5.71 3.74
CA GLN A 72 4.33 -5.55 5.18
C GLN A 72 3.51 -4.34 5.58
N LEU A 73 2.65 -4.53 6.59
CA LEU A 73 1.72 -3.51 7.08
C LEU A 73 1.99 -3.24 8.56
N ALA A 74 1.80 -1.99 8.99
CA ALA A 74 1.92 -1.59 10.38
C ALA A 74 0.79 -0.62 10.79
N PRO A 75 0.34 -0.65 12.06
CA PRO A 75 -0.64 0.28 12.57
C PRO A 75 -0.02 1.63 12.94
N LEU A 76 -0.87 2.66 13.00
CA LEU A 76 -0.61 3.88 13.76
C LEU A 76 -0.94 3.64 15.22
N LEU A 77 0.05 3.88 16.08
CA LEU A 77 -0.09 3.78 17.52
C LEU A 77 -0.76 5.05 18.09
N ILE A 78 -1.36 4.93 19.27
CA ILE A 78 -2.06 6.02 19.96
C ILE A 78 -1.11 7.20 20.26
N ASP A 79 0.17 6.94 20.46
CA ASP A 79 1.21 7.97 20.64
C ASP A 79 1.65 8.65 19.33
N GLY A 80 1.02 8.30 18.20
CA GLY A 80 1.36 8.80 16.87
C GLY A 80 2.53 8.07 16.20
N GLY A 81 3.14 7.09 16.87
CA GLY A 81 4.23 6.29 16.34
C GLY A 81 3.79 5.24 15.32
N THR A 82 4.76 4.70 14.60
CA THR A 82 4.55 3.53 13.72
C THR A 82 4.73 2.26 14.53
N GLY A 83 3.76 1.35 14.47
CA GLY A 83 3.84 0.04 15.09
C GLY A 83 4.75 -0.93 14.35
N THR A 84 4.71 -2.19 14.77
CA THR A 84 5.51 -3.26 14.20
C THR A 84 4.97 -3.67 12.83
N PHE A 85 5.87 -3.78 11.85
CA PHE A 85 5.53 -4.30 10.53
C PHE A 85 5.32 -5.81 10.57
N VAL A 86 4.17 -6.26 10.09
CA VAL A 86 3.79 -7.67 9.95
C VAL A 86 3.60 -7.98 8.47
N SER A 87 4.08 -9.14 8.03
CA SER A 87 3.87 -9.65 6.66
C SER A 87 2.39 -9.97 6.47
N ALA A 88 1.76 -9.29 5.50
CA ALA A 88 0.35 -9.46 5.18
C ALA A 88 0.15 -10.45 4.02
N VAL A 89 0.99 -10.37 2.99
CA VAL A 89 1.00 -11.32 1.87
C VAL A 89 2.35 -11.34 1.17
N LYS A 90 2.68 -12.49 0.58
CA LYS A 90 3.83 -12.66 -0.29
C LYS A 90 3.38 -13.11 -1.66
N VAL A 91 3.86 -12.45 -2.70
CA VAL A 91 3.62 -12.82 -4.10
C VAL A 91 4.94 -13.05 -4.81
N SER A 92 4.98 -14.05 -5.68
CA SER A 92 6.16 -14.35 -6.49
C SER A 92 5.89 -14.01 -7.95
N LEU A 93 6.79 -13.24 -8.55
CA LEU A 93 6.83 -12.97 -9.98
C LEU A 93 7.94 -13.81 -10.61
N PRO A 94 7.68 -14.44 -11.76
CA PRO A 94 8.69 -15.25 -12.41
C PRO A 94 9.71 -14.37 -13.15
N ALA A 95 10.86 -14.95 -13.50
CA ALA A 95 11.98 -14.21 -14.09
C ALA A 95 11.61 -13.58 -15.45
N GLU A 96 10.78 -14.27 -16.24
CA GLU A 96 10.27 -13.76 -17.51
C GLU A 96 9.38 -12.52 -17.37
N GLY A 97 9.00 -12.13 -16.15
CA GLY A 97 8.15 -10.98 -15.87
C GLY A 97 6.66 -11.29 -15.93
N GLY A 98 5.87 -10.24 -16.04
CA GLY A 98 4.41 -10.30 -16.03
C GLY A 98 3.81 -9.49 -14.88
N ARG A 99 2.56 -9.82 -14.55
CA ARG A 99 1.77 -9.16 -13.51
C ARG A 99 1.14 -10.19 -12.60
N VAL A 100 1.27 -9.98 -11.30
CA VAL A 100 0.64 -10.80 -10.27
C VAL A 100 -0.24 -9.89 -9.40
N GLU A 101 -1.39 -10.41 -9.01
CA GLU A 101 -2.31 -9.74 -8.10
C GLU A 101 -2.60 -10.65 -6.91
N ALA A 102 -2.62 -10.06 -5.72
CA ALA A 102 -3.09 -10.71 -4.50
C ALA A 102 -4.18 -9.88 -3.85
N TYR A 103 -5.28 -10.52 -3.50
CA TYR A 103 -6.42 -9.90 -2.86
C TYR A 103 -6.38 -10.15 -1.36
N LEU A 104 -6.66 -9.10 -0.58
CA LEU A 104 -6.68 -9.14 0.86
C LEU A 104 -7.95 -8.47 1.39
N ASN A 105 -8.42 -8.95 2.54
CA ASN A 105 -9.47 -8.30 3.31
C ASN A 105 -8.83 -7.47 4.42
N GLY A 106 -9.32 -6.25 4.65
CA GLY A 106 -8.86 -5.44 5.78
C GLY A 106 -9.03 -6.13 7.14
N ARG A 107 -10.06 -6.97 7.26
CA ARG A 107 -10.36 -7.72 8.49
C ARG A 107 -9.37 -8.83 8.80
N ASP A 108 -8.64 -9.32 7.81
CA ASP A 108 -7.69 -10.43 7.96
C ASP A 108 -6.27 -9.93 8.28
N ILE A 109 -6.07 -8.60 8.36
CA ILE A 109 -4.78 -8.01 8.69
C ILE A 109 -4.48 -8.26 10.17
N SER A 110 -3.36 -8.93 10.43
CA SER A 110 -2.86 -9.18 11.79
C SER A 110 -2.07 -7.99 12.34
N ILE A 111 -2.21 -7.73 13.64
CA ILE A 111 -1.38 -6.78 14.39
C ILE A 111 -0.48 -7.56 15.35
N ALA A 112 0.79 -7.16 15.43
CA ALA A 112 1.74 -7.74 16.37
C ALA A 112 1.21 -7.61 17.81
N ALA A 113 1.37 -8.67 18.61
CA ALA A 113 0.82 -8.74 19.97
C ALA A 113 1.24 -7.55 20.86
N ALA A 114 2.47 -7.07 20.69
CA ALA A 114 3.02 -5.93 21.44
C ALA A 114 2.29 -4.59 21.16
N ASP A 115 1.61 -4.47 20.02
CA ASP A 115 0.95 -3.23 19.60
C ASP A 115 -0.57 -3.26 19.83
N GLN A 116 -1.17 -4.43 20.11
CA GLN A 116 -2.63 -4.59 20.19
C GLN A 116 -3.31 -3.68 21.21
N THR A 117 -2.64 -3.37 22.33
CA THR A 117 -3.16 -2.47 23.37
C THR A 117 -2.89 -0.99 23.09
N ARG A 118 -2.08 -0.70 22.06
CA ARG A 118 -1.57 0.64 21.72
C ARG A 118 -2.19 1.20 20.43
N VAL A 119 -3.23 0.56 19.90
CA VAL A 119 -3.89 0.95 18.65
C VAL A 119 -5.34 1.35 18.90
N GLN A 120 -5.83 2.28 18.08
CA GLN A 120 -7.24 2.61 17.99
C GLN A 120 -7.75 2.24 16.60
N TRP A 121 -8.65 1.26 16.52
CA TRP A 121 -9.21 0.78 15.25
C TRP A 121 -10.13 1.83 14.59
N PRO A 122 -10.14 1.94 13.24
CA PRO A 122 -9.16 1.37 12.33
C PRO A 122 -7.80 2.08 12.47
N CYS A 123 -6.69 1.36 12.27
CA CYS A 123 -5.33 1.78 12.58
C CYS A 123 -4.27 1.45 11.51
N ILE A 124 -4.53 0.55 10.55
CA ILE A 124 -3.51 0.11 9.58
C ILE A 124 -3.33 1.15 8.49
N CYS A 125 -2.31 2.01 8.61
CA CYS A 125 -2.04 3.06 7.63
C CYS A 125 -0.58 3.17 7.20
N PHE A 126 0.29 2.23 7.59
CA PHE A 126 1.67 2.17 7.10
C PHE A 126 1.87 0.90 6.29
N ALA A 127 2.44 1.05 5.11
CA ALA A 127 2.75 -0.06 4.22
C ALA A 127 4.17 0.07 3.68
N LYS A 128 4.82 -1.06 3.44
CA LYS A 128 6.05 -1.15 2.66
C LYS A 128 6.06 -2.48 1.92
N ALA A 129 6.69 -2.51 0.76
CA ALA A 129 6.91 -3.74 0.01
C ALA A 129 8.40 -4.07 0.02
N VAL A 130 8.73 -5.26 0.53
CA VAL A 130 10.11 -5.77 0.56
C VAL A 130 10.29 -6.76 -0.58
N VAL A 131 11.24 -6.45 -1.46
CA VAL A 131 11.50 -7.20 -2.68
C VAL A 131 12.78 -8.02 -2.53
N THR A 132 12.72 -9.31 -2.83
CA THR A 132 13.85 -10.25 -2.74
C THR A 132 13.93 -11.12 -4.00
N PRO A 133 15.13 -11.56 -4.43
CA PRO A 133 16.45 -11.24 -3.86
C PRO A 133 16.96 -9.85 -4.25
N SER A 134 16.45 -9.25 -5.32
CA SER A 134 16.80 -7.89 -5.76
C SER A 134 15.62 -7.25 -6.50
N THR A 135 15.61 -5.92 -6.58
CA THR A 135 14.53 -5.15 -7.22
C THR A 135 14.82 -4.94 -8.72
N PRO A 136 13.97 -5.44 -9.64
CA PRO A 136 14.04 -5.08 -11.06
C PRO A 136 13.97 -3.57 -11.28
N ALA A 137 14.60 -3.07 -12.33
CA ALA A 137 14.69 -1.63 -12.59
C ALA A 137 13.33 -0.96 -12.85
N ASP A 138 12.43 -1.69 -13.50
CA ASP A 138 11.08 -1.30 -13.89
C ASP A 138 9.99 -1.93 -13.00
N LEU A 139 10.37 -2.52 -11.85
CA LEU A 139 9.39 -3.11 -10.95
C LEU A 139 8.39 -2.04 -10.48
N HIS A 140 7.12 -2.35 -10.66
CA HIS A 140 6.02 -1.65 -10.04
C HIS A 140 5.38 -2.53 -8.98
N VAL A 141 5.18 -1.99 -7.79
CA VAL A 141 4.34 -2.57 -6.74
C VAL A 141 3.39 -1.49 -6.27
N GLY A 142 2.10 -1.76 -6.31
CA GLY A 142 1.09 -0.82 -5.85
C GLY A 142 -0.06 -1.48 -5.09
N LEU A 143 -0.78 -0.65 -4.34
CA LEU A 143 -1.96 -1.02 -3.58
C LEU A 143 -3.18 -0.29 -4.13
N THR A 144 -4.23 -1.05 -4.42
CA THR A 144 -5.55 -0.51 -4.78
C THR A 144 -6.56 -0.97 -3.75
N ALA A 145 -7.20 -0.02 -3.05
CA ALA A 145 -8.28 -0.34 -2.11
C ALA A 145 -9.63 -0.23 -2.82
N THR A 146 -10.47 -1.26 -2.69
CA THR A 146 -11.88 -1.19 -3.05
C THR A 146 -12.67 -1.01 -1.77
N ILE A 147 -13.08 0.23 -1.50
CA ILE A 147 -13.96 0.52 -0.36
C ILE A 147 -15.39 0.33 -0.86
N PRO A 148 -16.20 -0.51 -0.20
CA PRO A 148 -17.62 -0.58 -0.55
C PRO A 148 -18.24 0.81 -0.33
N ALA A 149 -19.00 1.26 -1.33
CA ALA A 149 -19.71 2.53 -1.34
C ALA A 149 -20.72 2.63 -0.17
#